data_AF-H5XYV0-F1
#
_entry.id   AF-H5XYV0-F1
#
_cell.length_a   1.000
_cell.length_b   1.000
_cell.length_c   1.000
_cell.angle_alpha   90.00
_cell.angle_beta   90.00
_cell.angle_gamma   90.00
#
_symmetry.space_group_name_H-M   'P 1'
#
loop_
_entity.id
_entity.type
_entity.pdbx_description
1 polymer ?
#
loop_
_entity_poly.entity_id
_entity_poly.type
_entity_poly.pdbx_seq_one_letter_code
_entity_poly.pdbx_strand_id
1 'polypeptide(L)'
;MTQSQRPINEYLYNLFYSKTGKRNDDLVRLLGDEGKRLADIDHGDIHVMYAAIELNCDIILTSNTDDFPSRLGKIEILRPWAFYEYMVEERI
;
A
#
# COMPACT_ATOMS: atom_id res chain seq x y z
N MET A 1 11.08 25.37 16.19
CA MET A 1 9.98 24.38 16.26
C MET A 1 10.50 23.09 15.66
N THR A 2 10.62 22.04 16.47
CA THR A 2 11.17 20.73 16.07
C THR A 2 10.18 20.03 15.14
N GLN A 3 10.70 19.36 14.09
CA GLN A 3 9.92 18.63 13.08
C GLN A 3 9.05 17.47 13.64
N SER A 4 9.03 17.25 14.95
CA SER A 4 8.49 16.07 15.62
C SER A 4 6.99 16.14 15.99
N GLN A 5 6.23 17.10 15.45
CA GLN A 5 4.80 17.27 15.77
C GLN A 5 3.89 17.35 14.54
N ARG A 6 4.40 17.08 13.33
CA ARG A 6 3.49 16.87 12.20
C ARG A 6 2.86 15.48 12.35
N PRO A 7 1.53 15.35 12.35
CA PRO A 7 0.91 14.04 12.42
C PRO A 7 1.44 13.20 11.25
N ILE A 8 1.74 11.93 11.53
CA ILE A 8 2.52 11.06 10.62
C ILE A 8 1.88 10.95 9.23
N ASN A 9 0.57 11.12 9.14
CA ASN A 9 -0.20 11.24 7.91
C ASN A 9 0.30 12.36 6.98
N GLU A 10 0.70 13.51 7.52
CA GLU A 10 1.17 14.67 6.76
C GLU A 10 2.62 14.45 6.26
N TYR A 11 3.42 13.71 7.01
CA TYR A 11 4.76 13.28 6.57
C TYR A 11 4.67 12.23 5.46
N LEU A 12 3.86 11.19 5.66
CA LEU A 12 3.58 10.15 4.66
C LEU A 12 2.99 10.74 3.38
N TYR A 13 2.13 11.76 3.50
CA TYR A 13 1.60 12.55 2.38
C TYR A 13 2.71 13.23 1.56
N ASN A 14 3.59 13.98 2.22
CA ASN A 14 4.66 14.70 1.54
C ASN A 14 5.66 13.72 0.88
N LEU A 15 5.86 12.57 1.51
CA LEU A 15 6.69 11.49 0.99
C LEU A 15 6.05 10.81 -0.25
N PHE A 16 4.73 10.58 -0.24
CA PHE A 16 3.99 10.06 -1.39
C PHE A 16 4.05 11.00 -2.60
N TYR A 17 3.74 12.29 -2.38
CA TYR A 17 3.78 13.30 -3.43
C TYR A 17 5.19 13.46 -4.00
N SER A 18 6.22 13.51 -3.15
CA SER A 18 7.60 13.71 -3.59
C SER A 18 8.17 12.56 -4.42
N LYS A 19 7.65 11.33 -4.28
CA LYS A 19 8.20 10.15 -4.96
C LYS A 19 7.39 9.61 -6.11
N THR A 20 6.08 9.85 -6.11
CA THR A 20 5.20 9.39 -7.19
C THR A 20 4.80 10.52 -8.14
N GLY A 21 4.92 11.79 -7.71
CA GLY A 21 4.37 12.94 -8.42
C GLY A 21 2.83 12.98 -8.44
N LYS A 22 2.15 12.03 -7.78
CA LYS A 22 0.70 11.90 -7.74
C LYS A 22 0.12 12.61 -6.53
N ARG A 23 -1.06 13.22 -6.70
CA ARG A 23 -1.73 13.98 -5.65
C ARG A 23 -2.52 13.07 -4.73
N ASN A 24 -2.88 13.60 -3.55
CA ASN A 24 -3.73 12.95 -2.55
C ASN A 24 -4.97 12.32 -3.20
N ASP A 25 -5.64 13.08 -4.06
CA ASP A 25 -6.84 12.67 -4.78
C ASP A 25 -6.66 11.38 -5.59
N ASP A 26 -5.46 11.06 -6.09
CA ASP A 26 -5.21 9.83 -6.86
C ASP A 26 -5.13 8.59 -5.97
N LEU A 27 -4.51 8.71 -4.79
CA LEU A 27 -4.44 7.63 -3.80
C LEU A 27 -5.83 7.41 -3.17
N VAL A 28 -6.50 8.49 -2.80
CA VAL A 28 -7.86 8.46 -2.26
C VAL A 28 -8.85 7.89 -3.26
N ARG A 29 -8.71 8.26 -4.54
CA ARG A 29 -9.54 7.69 -5.61
C ARG A 29 -9.25 6.22 -5.83
N LEU A 30 -7.99 5.80 -5.84
CA LEU A 30 -7.63 4.38 -5.96
C LEU A 30 -8.18 3.55 -4.80
N LEU A 31 -8.08 4.04 -3.57
CA LEU A 31 -8.65 3.37 -2.39
C LEU A 31 -10.19 3.40 -2.39
N GLY A 32 -10.78 4.52 -2.84
CA GLY A 32 -12.22 4.70 -2.96
C GLY A 32 -12.84 3.81 -4.04
N ASP A 33 -12.16 3.62 -5.18
CA ASP A 33 -12.58 2.74 -6.27
C ASP A 33 -12.62 1.26 -5.82
N GLU A 34 -11.83 0.90 -4.80
CA GLU A 34 -11.86 -0.41 -4.13
C GLU A 34 -12.79 -0.47 -2.89
N GLY A 35 -13.58 0.58 -2.66
CA GLY A 35 -14.55 0.64 -1.56
C GLY A 35 -13.93 0.82 -0.17
N LYS A 36 -12.65 1.21 -0.07
CA LYS A 36 -11.96 1.48 1.19
C LYS A 36 -12.07 2.94 1.57
N ARG A 37 -12.28 3.24 2.85
CA ARG A 37 -12.21 4.61 3.37
C ARG A 37 -10.86 4.83 4.01
N LEU A 38 -10.25 6.01 3.82
CA LEU A 38 -8.98 6.35 4.48
C LEU A 38 -9.02 6.25 5.99
N ALA A 39 -10.19 6.46 6.61
CA ALA A 39 -10.36 6.33 8.05
C ALA A 39 -10.21 4.89 8.55
N ASP A 40 -10.34 3.91 7.65
CA ASP A 40 -10.24 2.48 7.96
C ASP A 40 -8.84 1.92 7.70
N ILE A 41 -7.90 2.72 7.16
CA ILE A 41 -6.54 2.29 6.83
C ILE A 41 -5.59 2.83 7.89
N ASP A 42 -4.83 1.93 8.51
CA ASP A 42 -3.87 2.34 9.53
C ASP A 42 -2.59 2.93 8.90
N HIS A 43 -1.80 3.65 9.71
CA HIS A 43 -0.56 4.27 9.22
C HIS A 43 0.51 3.24 8.79
N GLY A 44 0.46 2.02 9.34
CA GLY A 44 1.34 0.91 8.98
C GLY A 44 1.03 0.38 7.58
N ASP A 45 -0.24 0.24 7.23
CA ASP A 45 -0.68 -0.21 5.90
C ASP A 45 -0.23 0.78 4.81
N ILE A 46 -0.36 2.08 5.09
CA ILE A 46 0.14 3.14 4.19
C ILE A 46 1.66 3.03 4.01
N HIS A 47 2.40 2.78 5.09
CA HIS A 47 3.85 2.61 5.03
C HIS A 47 4.26 1.41 4.17
N VAL A 48 3.57 0.28 4.31
CA VAL A 48 3.82 -0.94 3.52
C VAL A 48 3.54 -0.71 2.04
N MET A 49 2.37 -0.13 1.72
CA MET A 49 2.01 0.20 0.33
C MET A 49 3.03 1.14 -0.31
N TYR A 50 3.53 2.12 0.45
CA TYR A 50 4.55 3.04 -0.02
C TYR A 50 5.89 2.35 -0.28
N ALA A 51 6.37 1.53 0.67
CA ALA A 51 7.62 0.81 0.51
C ALA A 51 7.59 -0.11 -0.72
N ALA A 52 6.46 -0.76 -0.98
CA ALA A 52 6.27 -1.59 -2.16
C ALA A 52 6.36 -0.79 -3.46
N ILE A 53 5.78 0.41 -3.52
CA ILE A 53 5.90 1.32 -4.67
C ILE A 53 7.35 1.79 -4.84
N GLU A 54 8.00 2.25 -3.78
CA GLU A 54 9.36 2.79 -3.82
C GLU A 54 10.38 1.74 -4.29
N LEU A 55 10.22 0.50 -3.84
CA LEU A 55 11.11 -0.61 -4.17
C LEU A 55 10.74 -1.31 -5.49
N ASN A 56 9.71 -0.83 -6.20
CA ASN A 56 9.16 -1.46 -7.41
C ASN A 56 8.83 -2.95 -7.20
N CYS A 57 8.21 -3.29 -6.07
CA CYS A 57 7.80 -4.65 -5.78
C CYS A 57 6.67 -5.10 -6.72
N ASP A 58 6.66 -6.37 -7.11
CA ASP A 58 5.55 -6.97 -7.85
C ASP A 58 4.41 -7.41 -6.91
N ILE A 59 4.74 -7.76 -5.65
CA ILE A 59 3.79 -8.36 -4.70
C ILE A 59 3.99 -7.77 -3.29
N ILE A 60 2.87 -7.50 -2.60
CA ILE A 60 2.81 -7.33 -1.14
C ILE A 60 2.22 -8.63 -0.56
N LEU A 61 2.98 -9.29 0.33
CA LEU A 61 2.50 -10.45 1.07
C LEU A 61 2.00 -10.02 2.46
N THR A 62 0.72 -10.21 2.73
CA THR A 62 0.14 -9.83 4.02
C THR A 62 -1.03 -10.76 4.39
N SER A 63 -1.15 -11.10 5.68
CA SER A 63 -2.35 -11.76 6.20
C SER A 63 -3.52 -10.79 6.36
N ASN A 64 -3.26 -9.48 6.35
CA ASN A 64 -4.25 -8.43 6.50
C ASN A 64 -4.77 -7.94 5.15
N THR A 65 -5.24 -8.84 4.27
CA THR A 65 -5.74 -8.41 2.94
C THR A 65 -7.03 -7.61 3.01
N ASP A 66 -7.65 -7.53 4.19
CA ASP A 66 -8.91 -6.83 4.36
C ASP A 66 -8.71 -5.32 4.52
N ASP A 67 -7.51 -4.85 4.91
CA ASP A 67 -7.19 -3.42 5.02
C ASP A 67 -6.44 -2.89 3.78
N PHE A 68 -6.00 -3.78 2.91
CA PHE A 68 -5.33 -3.46 1.66
C PHE A 68 -6.30 -3.52 0.47
N PRO A 69 -6.04 -2.78 -0.62
CA PRO A 69 -6.67 -3.06 -1.89
C PRO A 69 -6.24 -4.44 -2.40
N SER A 70 -7.06 -5.07 -3.23
CA SER A 70 -6.73 -6.30 -3.95
C SER A 70 -5.56 -6.10 -4.93
N ARG A 71 -5.41 -4.89 -5.46
CA ARG A 71 -4.27 -4.49 -6.30
C ARG A 71 -3.88 -3.03 -6.07
N LEU A 72 -2.58 -2.74 -6.00
CA LEU A 72 -2.05 -1.39 -5.95
C LEU A 72 -1.32 -1.08 -7.26
N GLY A 73 -2.06 -0.59 -8.25
CA GLY A 73 -1.51 -0.37 -9.60
C GLY A 73 -1.14 -1.70 -10.28
N LYS A 74 0.16 -2.01 -10.39
CA LYS A 74 0.66 -3.30 -10.88
C LYS A 74 1.01 -4.29 -9.77
N ILE A 75 1.06 -3.82 -8.53
CA ILE A 75 1.48 -4.60 -7.37
C ILE A 75 0.30 -5.44 -6.91
N GLU A 76 0.47 -6.75 -6.83
CA GLU A 76 -0.56 -7.66 -6.31
C GLU A 76 -0.48 -7.77 -4.79
N ILE A 77 -1.63 -7.81 -4.12
CA ILE A 77 -1.68 -8.06 -2.69
C ILE A 77 -2.16 -9.50 -2.50
N LEU A 78 -1.30 -10.35 -1.92
CA LEU A 78 -1.59 -11.77 -1.74
C LEU A 78 -1.49 -12.17 -0.28
N ARG A 79 -2.33 -13.14 0.12
CA ARG A 79 -2.13 -13.86 1.38
C ARG A 79 -0.89 -14.75 1.25
N PRO A 80 -0.08 -14.91 2.31
CA PRO A 80 1.13 -15.75 2.27
C PRO A 80 0.88 -17.19 1.79
N TRP A 81 -0.27 -17.78 2.15
CA TRP A 81 -0.61 -19.15 1.72
C TRP A 81 -0.90 -19.23 0.21
N ALA A 82 -1.59 -18.24 -0.37
CA ALA A 82 -1.88 -18.21 -1.80
C ALA A 82 -0.59 -18.05 -2.62
N PHE A 83 0.35 -17.25 -2.13
CA PHE A 83 1.67 -17.14 -2.74
C PHE A 83 2.48 -18.44 -2.62
N TYR A 84 2.37 -19.15 -1.51
CA TYR A 84 3.01 -20.46 -1.35
C TYR A 84 2.47 -21.49 -2.34
N GLU A 85 1.15 -21.54 -2.54
CA GLU A 85 0.52 -22.41 -3.54
C GLU A 85 1.03 -22.09 -4.96
N TYR A 86 1.02 -20.81 -5.35
CA TYR A 86 1.59 -20.36 -6.63
C TYR A 86 3.03 -20.84 -6.85
N MET A 87 3.88 -20.71 -5.83
CA MET A 87 5.29 -21.13 -5.89
C MET A 87 5.48 -22.65 -5.99
N VAL A 88 4.53 -23.44 -5.49
CA VAL A 88 4.57 -24.90 -5.55
C VAL A 88 3.99 -25.42 -6.88
N GLU A 89 2.96 -24.77 -7.40
CA GLU A 89 2.33 -25.11 -8.69
C GLU A 89 3.21 -24.73 -9.89
N GLU A 90 3.95 -23.62 -9.84
CA GLU A 90 4.94 -23.22 -10.85
C GLU A 90 6.22 -24.10 -10.87
N ARG A 91 6.32 -25.08 -9.98
CA ARG A 91 7.46 -26.03 -9.89
C ARG A 91 7.20 -27.40 -10.55
N ILE A 92 6.18 -27.52 -11.43
CA ILE A 92 5.92 -28.72 -12.26
C ILE A 92 6.18 -28.43 -13.73
#